data_AF-A0A821RB52-F1
#
_entry.id   AF-A0A821RB52-F1
#
_cell.length_a   1.000
_cell.length_b   1.000
_cell.length_c   1.000
_cell.angle_alpha   90.00
_cell.angle_beta   90.00
_cell.angle_gamma   90.00
#
_symmetry.space_group_name_H-M   'P 1'
#
loop_
_entity.id
_entity.type
_entity.pdbx_description
1 polymer ?
#
loop_
_entity_poly.entity_id
_entity_poly.type
_entity_poly.pdbx_seq_one_letter_code
_entity_poly.pdbx_strand_id
1 'polypeptide(L)'
;MIRKLAPTGITAAEIDGMIIHSFLGEQRNSEKARTIKPGDLKLEKEYALVEYLLIDEMNMVGLTLLAQLNRIMCAAKHADPQVPFGGVNIMFFDNYLQYRPVYDVPLHTDFFLPIK
;
A
#
# COMPACT_ATOMS: atom_id res chain seq x y z
N MET A 1 12.02 9.20 7.13
CA MET A 1 11.46 9.89 5.93
C MET A 1 10.02 9.49 5.67
N ILE A 2 9.19 10.43 5.20
CA ILE A 2 7.77 10.21 4.89
C ILE A 2 7.59 9.87 3.40
N ARG A 3 6.72 8.91 3.08
CA ARG A 3 6.24 8.64 1.71
C ARG A 3 4.73 8.81 1.65
N LYS A 4 4.27 9.52 0.62
CA LYS A 4 2.85 9.76 0.33
C LYS A 4 2.42 8.86 -0.83
N LEU A 5 1.39 8.06 -0.61
CA LEU A 5 0.92 7.04 -1.52
C LEU A 5 -0.57 7.23 -1.82
N ALA A 6 -0.99 6.89 -3.02
CA ALA A 6 -2.40 6.81 -3.39
C ALA A 6 -2.65 5.68 -4.41
N PRO A 7 -3.87 5.15 -4.54
CA PRO A 7 -4.19 4.07 -5.48
C PRO A 7 -4.28 4.55 -6.94
N THR A 8 -4.60 5.83 -7.17
CA THR A 8 -4.72 6.40 -8.52
C THR A 8 -3.65 7.44 -8.82
N GLY A 9 -3.35 7.63 -10.11
CA GLY A 9 -2.36 8.62 -10.54
C GLY A 9 -2.78 10.08 -10.30
N ILE A 10 -4.08 10.37 -10.33
CA ILE A 10 -4.61 11.72 -10.09
C ILE A 10 -4.41 12.09 -8.63
N THR A 11 -4.93 11.28 -7.70
CA THR A 11 -4.77 11.50 -6.25
C THR A 11 -3.29 11.53 -5.85
N ALA A 12 -2.47 10.63 -6.41
CA ALA A 12 -1.03 10.63 -6.15
C ALA A 12 -0.36 11.95 -6.57
N ALA A 13 -0.78 12.55 -7.68
CA ALA A 13 -0.25 13.83 -8.12
C ALA A 13 -0.73 15.00 -7.23
N GLU A 14 -1.98 14.99 -6.78
CA GLU A 14 -2.55 16.04 -5.91
C GLU A 14 -1.82 16.15 -4.56
N ILE A 15 -1.39 15.02 -4.01
CA ILE A 15 -0.65 14.99 -2.74
C ILE A 15 0.87 15.04 -2.94
N ASP A 16 1.40 15.36 -4.13
CA ASP A 16 2.84 15.25 -4.47
C ASP A 16 3.46 13.91 -4.01
N GLY A 17 2.74 12.82 -4.26
CA GLY A 17 3.06 11.46 -3.84
C GLY A 17 3.33 10.55 -5.03
N MET A 18 3.07 9.26 -4.83
CA MET A 18 3.23 8.24 -5.88
C MET A 18 2.15 7.16 -5.78
N ILE A 19 1.95 6.43 -6.87
CA ILE A 19 0.99 5.34 -6.89
C ILE A 19 1.52 4.18 -6.04
N ILE A 20 0.67 3.51 -5.25
CA ILE A 20 1.06 2.38 -4.39
C ILE A 20 1.75 1.29 -5.21
N HIS A 21 1.19 0.88 -6.36
CA HIS A 21 1.82 -0.11 -7.24
C HIS A 21 3.22 0.30 -7.71
N SER A 22 3.41 1.59 -8.06
CA SER A 22 4.72 2.12 -8.43
C SER A 22 5.70 2.08 -7.24
N PHE A 23 5.22 2.41 -6.04
CA PHE A 23 6.02 2.30 -4.82
C PHE A 23 6.46 0.86 -4.53
N LEU A 24 5.63 -0.14 -4.83
CA LEU A 24 5.99 -1.56 -4.66
C LEU A 24 6.94 -2.07 -5.76
N GLY A 25 7.18 -1.28 -6.81
CA GLY A 25 7.96 -1.67 -7.97
C GLY A 25 7.22 -2.63 -8.90
N GLU A 26 5.88 -2.62 -8.87
CA GLU A 26 5.06 -3.40 -9.80
C GLU A 26 4.94 -2.69 -11.15
N GLN A 27 5.15 -3.44 -12.23
CA GLN A 27 4.92 -2.95 -13.58
C GLN A 27 3.58 -3.49 -14.08
N ARG A 28 2.78 -2.63 -14.70
CA ARG A 28 1.42 -2.92 -15.18
C ARG A 28 1.35 -4.10 -16.19
N ASN A 29 2.49 -4.51 -16.77
CA ASN A 29 2.60 -5.60 -17.75
C ASN A 29 3.47 -6.78 -17.29
N SER A 30 3.89 -6.83 -16.03
CA SER A 30 4.62 -8.00 -15.51
C SER A 30 3.61 -9.05 -15.02
N GLU A 31 3.51 -10.18 -15.70
CA GLU A 31 2.72 -11.35 -15.23
C GLU A 31 3.21 -11.91 -13.88
N LYS A 32 4.38 -11.45 -13.41
CA LYS A 32 5.01 -11.90 -12.17
C LYS A 32 5.05 -10.76 -11.17
N ALA A 33 4.42 -10.96 -10.02
CA ALA A 33 4.65 -10.15 -8.83
C ALA A 33 6.15 -10.10 -8.52
N ARG A 34 6.64 -8.95 -8.02
CA ARG A 34 8.05 -8.78 -7.61
C ARG A 34 8.45 -9.95 -6.70
N THR A 35 9.40 -10.78 -7.13
CA THR A 35 9.93 -11.85 -6.30
C THR A 35 10.76 -11.23 -5.18
N ILE A 36 10.22 -11.22 -3.97
CA ILE A 36 10.95 -10.80 -2.77
C ILE A 36 11.84 -11.97 -2.35
N LYS A 37 13.15 -11.78 -2.37
CA LYS A 37 14.11 -12.74 -1.82
C LYS A 37 14.57 -12.24 -0.45
N PRO A 38 14.71 -13.12 0.55
CA PRO A 38 15.38 -12.77 1.80
C PRO A 38 16.78 -12.21 1.49
N GLY A 39 17.12 -11.04 2.04
CA GLY A 39 18.41 -10.38 1.79
C GLY A 39 18.50 -9.61 0.46
N ASP A 40 17.38 -9.18 -0.14
CA ASP A 40 17.42 -8.28 -1.30
C ASP A 40 17.92 -6.89 -0.89
N LEU A 41 19.26 -6.73 -0.94
CA LEU A 41 19.95 -5.48 -0.60
C LEU A 41 19.44 -4.25 -1.38
N LYS A 42 18.87 -4.45 -2.58
CA LYS A 42 18.31 -3.35 -3.36
C LYS A 42 17.00 -2.88 -2.72
N LEU A 43 16.12 -3.81 -2.38
CA LEU A 43 14.88 -3.55 -1.66
C LEU A 43 15.17 -2.86 -0.32
N GLU A 44 16.11 -3.40 0.45
CA GLU A 44 16.48 -2.86 1.76
C GLU A 44 16.97 -1.41 1.66
N LYS A 45 17.89 -1.12 0.73
CA LYS A 45 18.37 0.24 0.51
C LYS A 45 17.28 1.19 0.04
N GLU A 46 16.35 0.71 -0.79
CA GLU A 46 15.24 1.49 -1.34
C GLU A 46 14.27 1.98 -0.25
N TYR A 47 13.94 1.13 0.73
CA TYR A 47 13.00 1.47 1.81
C TYR A 47 13.66 1.72 3.18
N ALA A 48 14.99 1.66 3.29
CA ALA A 48 15.73 1.82 4.55
C ALA A 48 15.30 3.07 5.33
N LEU A 49 15.15 4.20 4.63
CA LEU A 49 14.84 5.50 5.25
C LEU A 49 13.34 5.78 5.44
N VAL A 50 12.46 4.88 4.99
CA VAL A 50 11.01 5.06 5.12
C VAL A 50 10.60 4.81 6.57
N GLU A 51 10.02 5.82 7.21
CA GLU A 51 9.57 5.79 8.62
C GLU A 51 8.07 6.00 8.73
N TYR A 52 7.48 6.69 7.75
CA TYR A 52 6.05 6.96 7.67
C TYR A 52 5.52 6.68 6.26
N LEU A 53 4.39 5.99 6.17
CA LEU A 53 3.56 5.88 4.98
C LEU A 53 2.24 6.61 5.21
N LEU A 54 1.97 7.61 4.38
CA LEU A 54 0.67 8.26 4.30
C LEU A 54 -0.04 7.68 3.08
N ILE A 55 -1.20 7.05 3.25
CA ILE A 55 -1.97 6.47 2.14
C ILE A 55 -3.30 7.20 2.04
N ASP A 56 -3.53 7.88 0.92
CA ASP A 56 -4.78 8.57 0.60
C ASP A 56 -5.70 7.69 -0.25
N GLU A 57 -7.01 7.97 -0.21
CA GLU A 57 -8.08 7.19 -0.85
C GLU A 57 -8.04 5.70 -0.46
N MET A 58 -7.94 5.42 0.84
CA MET A 58 -7.83 4.06 1.38
C MET A 58 -9.06 3.17 1.04
N ASN A 59 -10.25 3.74 0.86
CA ASN A 59 -11.44 3.06 0.34
C ASN A 59 -11.21 2.35 -1.00
N MET A 60 -10.27 2.83 -1.83
CA MET A 60 -9.95 2.22 -3.12
C MET A 60 -8.82 1.17 -3.02
N VAL A 61 -8.21 0.99 -1.84
CA VAL A 61 -7.11 0.05 -1.61
C VAL A 61 -7.66 -1.27 -1.08
N GLY A 62 -7.53 -2.32 -1.88
CA GLY A 62 -7.97 -3.66 -1.49
C GLY A 62 -6.97 -4.39 -0.58
N LEU A 63 -7.47 -5.41 0.12
CA LEU A 63 -6.69 -6.20 1.08
C LEU A 63 -5.50 -6.92 0.44
N THR A 64 -5.58 -7.31 -0.84
CA THR A 64 -4.48 -7.98 -1.54
C THR A 64 -3.30 -7.01 -1.71
N LEU A 65 -3.57 -5.79 -2.15
CA LEU A 65 -2.55 -4.74 -2.29
C LEU A 65 -1.96 -4.34 -0.94
N LEU A 66 -2.79 -4.22 0.09
CA LEU A 66 -2.36 -3.90 1.45
C LEU A 66 -1.47 -5.00 2.05
N ALA A 67 -1.82 -6.28 1.85
CA ALA A 67 -1.02 -7.41 2.28
C ALA A 67 0.34 -7.47 1.57
N GLN A 68 0.37 -7.12 0.29
CA GLN A 68 1.60 -7.03 -0.48
C GLN A 68 2.51 -5.90 0.02
N LEU A 69 1.93 -4.72 0.31
CA LEU A 69 2.65 -3.62 0.94
C LEU A 69 3.26 -4.06 2.28
N ASN A 70 2.47 -4.71 3.14
CA ASN A 70 2.95 -5.28 4.41
C ASN A 70 4.15 -6.21 4.20
N ARG A 71 4.02 -7.18 3.28
CA ARG A 71 5.07 -8.16 2.98
C ARG A 71 6.37 -7.50 2.50
N ILE A 72 6.27 -6.50 1.62
CA ILE A 72 7.44 -5.77 1.11
C ILE A 72 8.12 -4.99 2.22
N MET A 73 7.35 -4.29 3.06
CA MET A 73 7.91 -3.50 4.15
C MET A 73 8.57 -4.37 5.22
N CYS A 74 7.95 -5.50 5.62
CA CYS A 74 8.56 -6.45 6.55
C CYS A 74 9.89 -6.99 6.00
N ALA A 75 9.92 -7.37 4.72
CA ALA A 75 11.13 -7.87 4.07
C ALA A 75 12.23 -6.80 3.99
N ALA A 76 11.88 -5.56 3.63
CA ALA A 76 12.84 -4.48 3.50
C ALA A 76 13.41 -4.01 4.86
N LYS A 77 12.65 -4.21 5.95
CA LYS A 77 13.03 -3.81 7.31
C LYS A 77 13.63 -4.93 8.15
N HIS A 78 13.74 -6.16 7.61
CA HIS A 78 14.13 -7.36 8.36
C HIS A 78 13.31 -7.56 9.63
N ALA A 79 12.03 -7.19 9.56
CA ALA A 79 11.13 -7.25 10.71
C ALA A 79 10.44 -8.61 10.77
N ASP A 80 10.07 -9.02 11.99
CA ASP A 80 9.22 -10.19 12.20
C ASP A 80 7.90 -10.04 11.40
N PRO A 81 7.41 -11.09 10.72
CA PRO A 81 6.14 -11.05 10.00
C PRO A 81 4.92 -10.64 10.85
N GLN A 82 5.00 -10.80 12.18
CA GLN A 82 3.97 -10.36 13.13
C GLN A 82 3.99 -8.85 13.38
N VAL A 83 5.07 -8.15 13.02
CA VAL A 83 5.16 -6.69 13.12
C VAL A 83 4.55 -6.08 11.85
N PRO A 84 3.38 -5.43 11.93
CA PRO A 84 2.74 -4.83 10.77
C PRO A 84 3.68 -3.83 10.09
N PHE A 85 3.73 -3.92 8.76
CA PHE A 85 4.47 -3.05 7.85
C PHE A 85 5.94 -2.87 8.22
N GLY A 86 6.54 -3.89 8.83
CA GLY A 86 7.92 -3.88 9.27
C GLY A 86 8.26 -2.77 10.28
N GLY A 87 7.28 -2.35 11.09
CA GLY A 87 7.44 -1.33 12.12
C GLY A 87 7.41 0.10 11.58
N VAL A 88 7.05 0.28 10.31
CA VAL A 88 6.83 1.60 9.71
C VAL A 88 5.49 2.16 10.17
N ASN A 89 5.48 3.43 10.56
CA ASN A 89 4.26 4.11 10.98
C ASN A 89 3.36 4.35 9.76
N ILE A 90 2.08 4.04 9.87
CA ILE A 90 1.13 4.21 8.77
C ILE A 90 -0.02 5.10 9.20
N MET A 91 -0.40 6.02 8.32
CA MET A 91 -1.63 6.80 8.42
C MET A 91 -2.47 6.61 7.16
N PHE A 92 -3.72 6.20 7.36
CA PHE A 92 -4.71 6.06 6.29
C PHE A 92 -5.61 7.30 6.26
N PHE A 93 -5.83 7.82 5.07
CA PHE A 93 -6.79 8.88 4.77
C PHE A 93 -7.83 8.30 3.82
N ASP A 94 -9.10 8.62 4.08
CA ASP A 94 -10.21 7.94 3.43
C ASP A 94 -11.43 8.86 3.35
N ASN A 95 -12.25 8.63 2.32
CA ASN A 95 -13.59 9.16 2.19
C ASN A 95 -14.56 8.00 1.90
N TYR A 96 -15.22 7.52 2.94
CA TYR A 96 -16.11 6.36 2.91
C TYR A 96 -17.32 6.46 1.97
N LEU A 97 -17.63 7.64 1.44
CA LEU A 97 -18.73 7.84 0.48
C LEU A 97 -18.31 7.63 -0.99
N GLN A 98 -17.05 7.26 -1.23
CA GLN A 98 -16.48 7.07 -2.55
C GLN A 98 -16.47 5.59 -3.00
N TYR A 99 -15.65 5.27 -4.01
CA TYR A 99 -15.58 3.96 -4.64
C TYR A 99 -14.89 2.91 -3.76
N ARG A 100 -15.32 1.66 -3.91
CA ARG A 100 -14.67 0.47 -3.35
C ARG A 100 -13.53 -0.03 -4.24
N PRO A 101 -12.61 -0.88 -3.74
CA PRO A 101 -11.53 -1.41 -4.57
C PRO A 101 -12.11 -2.26 -5.70
N VAL A 102 -11.49 -2.17 -6.87
CA VAL A 102 -11.93 -2.88 -8.07
C VAL A 102 -11.35 -4.29 -8.06
N TYR A 103 -12.21 -5.32 -8.13
CA TYR A 103 -11.82 -6.74 -8.09
C TYR A 103 -11.01 -7.19 -6.86
N ASP A 104 -11.12 -6.48 -5.73
CA ASP A 104 -10.48 -6.85 -4.47
C ASP A 104 -11.43 -6.60 -3.28
N VAL A 105 -11.07 -7.10 -2.10
CA VAL A 105 -11.89 -6.96 -0.89
C VAL A 105 -11.54 -5.65 -0.19
N PRO A 106 -12.52 -4.79 0.20
CA PRO A 106 -12.25 -3.58 0.95
C PRO A 106 -11.85 -3.86 2.40
N LEU A 107 -11.08 -2.95 3.00
CA LEU A 107 -10.67 -3.05 4.41
C LEU A 107 -11.85 -2.95 5.38
N HIS A 108 -12.81 -2.07 5.06
CA HIS A 108 -14.04 -1.89 5.82
C HIS A 108 -15.24 -2.12 4.88
N THR A 109 -16.31 -2.65 5.45
CA THR A 109 -17.61 -2.75 4.77
C THR A 109 -18.55 -1.75 5.41
N ASP A 110 -19.23 -0.94 4.61
CA ASP A 110 -20.23 0.01 5.13
C ASP A 110 -21.25 -0.68 6.04
N PHE A 111 -21.61 0.00 7.13
CA PHE A 111 -22.82 -0.28 7.88
C PHE A 111 -24.03 0.02 6.99
N PHE A 112 -24.76 -1.03 6.60
CA PHE A 112 -26.11 -1.04 6.02
C PHE A 112 -26.57 0.26 5.34
N LEU A 113 -26.35 0.38 4.03
CA LEU A 113 -27.37 1.05 3.21
C LEU A 113 -28.45 -0.01 2.90
N PRO A 114 -29.67 0.13 3.45
CA PRO A 114 -30.75 -0.78 3.11
C PRO A 114 -30.97 -0.70 1.60
N ILE A 115 -30.90 -1.87 0.95
CA ILE A 115 -31.29 -2.04 -0.44
C ILE A 115 -32.79 -1.71 -0.47
N LYS A 116 -33.15 -0.63 -1.18
CA LYS A 116 -34.54 -0.32 -1.50
C LYS A 116 -35.03 -1.20 -2.65
#